data_AF-X1HSK8-F1
#
_entry.id   AF-X1HSK8-F1
#
_cell.length_a   1.000
_cell.length_b   1.000
_cell.length_c   1.000
_cell.angle_alpha   90.00
_cell.angle_beta   90.00
_cell.angle_gamma   90.00
#
_symmetry.space_group_name_H-M   'P 1'
#
loop_
_entity.id
_entity.type
_entity.pdbx_description
1 polymer ?
#
loop_
_entity_poly.entity_id
_entity_poly.type
_entity_poly.pdbx_seq_one_letter_code
_entity_poly.pdbx_strand_id
1 'polypeptide(L)' 'MPEKVFVNLTNGGPVRVHVKDGKIVRIRPLVFDEKDAASWTIDVNGRKFSPPRKACLAAYTMTERARVYSDARI' A
#
# COMPACT_ATOMS: atom_id res chain seq x y z
N MET A 1 9.38 -17.73 12.04
CA MET A 1 8.22 -17.00 12.58
C MET A 1 7.15 -16.87 11.50
N PRO A 2 5.85 -16.80 11.86
CA PRO A 2 4.79 -16.53 10.89
C PRO A 2 4.99 -15.16 10.23
N GLU A 3 4.45 -15.01 9.01
CA GLU A 3 4.41 -13.72 8.32
C GLU A 3 3.58 -12.71 9.13
N LYS A 4 4.13 -11.50 9.32
CA LYS A 4 3.45 -10.37 9.96
C LYS A 4 3.27 -9.24 8.95
N VAL A 5 2.14 -8.54 9.03
CA VAL A 5 1.83 -7.44 8.12
C VAL A 5 1.88 -6.12 8.88
N PHE A 6 2.71 -5.19 8.40
CA PHE A 6 2.88 -3.85 8.95
C PHE A 6 2.35 -2.79 7.98
N VAL A 7 2.30 -1.54 8.44
CA VAL A 7 1.98 -0.36 7.62
C VAL A 7 3.20 0.57 7.62
N ASN A 8 3.51 1.15 6.46
CA ASN A 8 4.54 2.19 6.35
C ASN A 8 4.16 3.22 5.27
N LEU A 9 4.82 4.37 5.28
CA LEU A 9 4.65 5.43 4.28
C LEU A 9 5.91 5.58 3.43
N THR A 10 5.73 5.90 2.15
CA THR A 10 6.81 6.21 1.19
C THR A 10 6.45 7.49 0.44
N ASN A 11 7.42 8.09 -0.27
CA ASN A 11 7.17 9.25 -1.13
C ASN A 11 6.16 8.98 -2.26
N GLY A 12 6.02 7.72 -2.68
CA GLY A 12 5.07 7.31 -3.71
C GLY A 12 3.78 6.71 -3.18
N GLY A 13 3.51 6.82 -1.87
CA GLY A 13 2.23 6.42 -1.25
C GLY A 13 2.37 5.41 -0.10
N PRO A 14 1.26 5.16 0.63
CA PRO A 14 1.21 4.26 1.78
C PRO A 14 1.13 2.78 1.39
N VAL A 15 1.82 1.92 2.14
CA VAL A 15 1.98 0.50 1.81
C VAL A 15 1.72 -0.42 3.00
N ARG A 16 1.27 -1.65 2.68
CA ARG A 16 1.35 -2.81 3.56
C ARG A 16 2.68 -3.51 3.34
N VAL A 17 3.40 -3.78 4.42
CA VAL A 17 4.73 -4.43 4.40
C VAL A 17 4.60 -5.80 5.02
N HIS A 18 4.75 -6.84 4.20
CA HIS A 18 4.75 -8.23 4.67
C HIS A 18 6.16 -8.61 5.09
N VAL A 19 6.33 -9.01 6.35
CA VAL A 19 7.63 -9.34 6.95
C VAL A 19 7.60 -10.77 7.49
N LYS A 20 8.61 -11.56 7.16
CA LYS A 20 8.81 -12.91 7.68
C LYS A 20 10.28 -13.05 8.08
N ASP A 21 10.53 -13.56 9.28
CA ASP A 21 11.89 -13.79 9.80
C ASP A 21 12.78 -12.53 9.71
N GLY A 22 12.22 -11.38 10.08
CA GLY A 22 12.92 -10.08 10.04
C GLY A 22 13.15 -9.51 8.64
N LYS A 23 12.70 -10.18 7.57
CA LYS A 23 12.88 -9.74 6.19
C LYS A 23 11.56 -9.37 5.52
N ILE A 24 11.57 -8.28 4.75
CA ILE A 24 10.45 -7.88 3.89
C ILE A 24 10.35 -8.90 2.76
N VAL A 25 9.20 -9.56 2.66
CA VAL A 25 8.90 -10.52 1.59
C VAL A 25 8.04 -9.91 0.49
N ARG A 26 7.15 -8.96 0.83
CA ARG A 26 6.29 -8.26 -0.14
C ARG A 26 5.96 -6.85 0.33
N ILE A 27 5.77 -5.96 -0.64
CA ILE A 27 5.21 -4.62 -0.45
C ILE A 27 3.96 -4.54 -1.33
N ARG A 28 2.85 -4.06 -0.76
CA ARG A 28 1.56 -3.93 -1.46
C ARG A 28 0.94 -2.56 -1.18
N PRO A 29 0.10 -2.04 -2.08
CA PRO A 29 -0.71 -0.86 -1.77
C PRO A 29 -1.54 -1.10 -0.51
N LEU A 30 -1.78 -0.03 0.25
CA LEU A 30 -2.74 -0.08 1.35
C LEU A 30 -4.16 -0.23 0.79
N VAL A 31 -4.88 -1.26 1.26
CA VAL A 31 -6.28 -1.52 0.94
C VAL A 31 -7.10 -1.24 2.19
N PHE A 32 -8.18 -0.48 2.04
CA PHE A 32 -9.12 -0.17 3.11
C PHE A 32 -10.12 -1.32 3.27
N ASP A 33 -10.47 -1.62 4.52
CA ASP A 33 -11.48 -2.62 4.85
C ASP A 33 -12.79 -1.96 5.31
N GLU A 34 -13.78 -2.77 5.68
CA GLU A 34 -15.10 -2.31 6.09
C GLU A 34 -15.10 -1.53 7.42
N LYS A 35 -14.03 -1.63 8.20
CA LYS A 35 -13.86 -0.87 9.45
C LYS A 35 -13.35 0.54 9.19
N ASP A 36 -12.79 0.79 8.01
CA ASP A 36 -12.39 2.12 7.57
C ASP A 36 -13.60 2.93 7.09
N ALA A 37 -13.58 4.25 7.33
CA ALA A 37 -14.66 5.15 6.94
C ALA A 37 -14.97 5.05 5.42
N ALA A 38 -16.26 5.12 5.07
CA ALA A 38 -16.75 5.03 3.69
C ALA A 38 -16.10 6.07 2.76
N SER A 39 -15.91 5.71 1.48
CA SER A 39 -15.48 6.65 0.44
C SER A 39 -16.59 7.67 0.20
N TRP A 40 -16.21 8.89 -0.19
CA TRP A 40 -17.16 9.85 -0.74
C TRP A 40 -17.78 9.32 -2.05
N THR A 41 -18.96 9.85 -2.40
CA THR A 41 -19.65 9.54 -3.66
C THR A 41 -20.19 10.82 -4.27
N ILE A 42 -20.03 10.99 -5.57
CA ILE A 42 -20.61 12.11 -6.33
C ILE A 42 -21.69 11.56 -7.26
N ASP A 43 -22.82 12.24 -7.34
CA ASP A 43 -23.91 11.96 -8.29
C ASP A 43 -23.84 12.95 -9.46
N VAL A 44 -23.73 12.44 -10.68
CA VAL A 44 -23.69 13.23 -11.91
C VAL A 44 -24.65 12.60 -12.92
N ASN A 45 -25.70 13.33 -13.29
CA ASN A 45 -26.72 12.89 -14.26
C ASN A 45 -27.32 11.50 -13.93
N GLY A 46 -27.58 11.23 -12.64
CA GLY A 46 -28.17 9.97 -12.18
C GLY A 46 -27.18 8.80 -12.12
N ARG A 47 -25.88 9.05 -12.32
CA ARG A 47 -24.81 8.06 -12.15
C ARG A 47 -23.97 8.41 -10.93
N LYS A 48 -23.70 7.40 -10.10
CA LYS A 48 -22.90 7.54 -8.88
C LYS A 48 -21.46 7.09 -9.14
N PHE A 49 -20.52 7.92 -8.72
CA PHE A 49 -19.09 7.67 -8.85
C PHE A 49 -18.42 7.70 -7.48
N SER A 50 -17.62 6.68 -7.19
CA SER A 50 -16.87 6.56 -5.94
C SER A 50 -15.43 6.11 -6.25
N PRO A 51 -14.42 6.60 -5.50
CA PRO A 51 -13.04 6.18 -5.72
C PRO A 51 -12.80 4.73 -5.27
N PRO A 52 -11.81 4.04 -5.86
CA PRO A 52 -11.38 2.73 -5.38
C PRO A 52 -10.98 2.76 -3.90
N ARG A 53 -11.28 1.68 -3.17
CA ARG A 53 -10.97 1.52 -1.74
C ARG A 53 -9.53 1.08 -1.48
N LYS A 54 -8.56 1.73 -2.14
CA LYS A 54 -7.13 1.46 -1.98
C LYS A 54 -6.29 2.68 -2.31
N ALA A 55 -5.07 2.70 -1.78
CA ALA A 55 -4.04 3.62 -2.23
C ALA A 55 -3.54 3.26 -3.63
N CYS A 56 -3.22 4.28 -4.43
CA CYS A 56 -2.48 4.14 -5.67
C CYS A 56 -1.02 4.50 -5.41
N LEU A 57 -0.10 3.70 -5.96
CA LEU A 57 1.33 3.86 -5.71
C LEU A 57 2.04 4.37 -6.96
N ALA A 58 3.08 5.17 -6.76
CA ALA A 58 4.07 5.42 -7.81
C ALA A 58 4.84 4.13 -8.15
N ALA A 59 5.29 4.01 -9.40
CA ALA A 59 5.96 2.79 -9.87
C ALA A 59 7.19 2.41 -9.02
N TYR A 60 8.00 3.39 -8.62
CA TYR A 60 9.20 3.15 -7.80
C TYR A 60 8.88 2.63 -6.39
N THR A 61 7.68 2.89 -5.86
CA THR A 61 7.27 2.36 -4.54
C THR A 61 7.11 0.84 -4.58
N MET A 62 6.71 0.28 -5.72
CA MET A 62 6.58 -1.17 -5.88
C MET A 62 7.93 -1.90 -5.80
N THR A 63 9.04 -1.18 -5.98
CA THR A 63 10.41 -1.70 -5.91
C THR A 63 11.14 -1.41 -4.60
N GLU A 64 10.46 -0.87 -3.58
CA GLU A 64 11.16 -0.46 -2.34
C GLU A 64 11.87 -1.59 -1.61
N ARG A 65 11.39 -2.85 -1.75
CA ARG A 65 12.11 -4.00 -1.20
C ARG A 65 13.53 -4.12 -1.77
N ALA A 66 13.69 -3.89 -3.08
CA ALA A 66 15.00 -3.94 -3.73
C ALA A 66 15.89 -2.77 -3.29
N ARG A 67 15.31 -1.57 -3.09
CA ARG A 67 16.05 -0.40 -2.58
C ARG A 67 16.53 -0.63 -1.13
N VAL A 68 15.66 -1.17 -0.27
CA VAL A 68 15.98 -1.45 1.15
C VAL A 68 17.12 -2.45 1.29
N TYR A 69 17.15 -3.47 0.43
CA TYR A 69 18.18 -4.53 0.42
C TYR A 69 19.20 -4.38 -0.71
N SER A 70 19.42 -3.16 -1.18
CA SER A 70 20.41 -2.89 -2.23
C SER A 70 21.82 -3.20 -1.74
N ASP A 71 22.63 -3.89 -2.54
CA ASP A 71 24.05 -4.13 -2.24
C ASP A 71 24.87 -2.83 -2.25
N ALA A 72 24.35 -1.76 -2.85
CA ALA A 72 24.97 -0.43 -2.84
C ALA A 72 24.63 0.38 -1.56
N ARG A 73 23.92 -0.22 -0.60
CA ARG A 73 23.62 0.43 0.69
C ARG A 73 24.89 0.44 1.56
N ILE A 74 25.20 1.60 2.16
CA ILE A 74 26.27 1.79 3.16
C ILE A 74 25.99 0.95 4.40
#